data_AF-A0A9W6BEJ3-F1
#
_entry.id   AF-A0A9W6BEJ3-F1
#
_cell.length_a   1.000
_cell.length_b   1.000
_cell.length_c   1.000
_cell.angle_alpha   90.00
_cell.angle_beta   90.00
_cell.angle_gamma   90.00
#
_symmetry.space_group_name_H-M   'P 1'
#
loop_
_entity.id
_entity.type
_entity.pdbx_description
1 polymer ?
#
loop_
_entity_poly.entity_id
_entity_poly.type
_entity_poly.pdbx_seq_one_letter_code
_entity_poly.pdbx_strand_id
1 'polypeptide(L)'
;MFKLNSTIVDRGEEHLRQLYGPSPVDYLAWHWRHFDADHPDMEEPVRMSQLAATLSCAQRLAGEVGIDLLQRPMLLVTDFNVFRHFVHSGQLARVVTLNLTARHIDNKVGVVTLDVFQNIFVDLYLMSRARCLLTSHSGFSKLALWMAGGQLLRCHRDMVSC
;
A
#
# COMPACT_ATOMS: atom_id res chain seq x y z
N MET A 1 -6.30 -4.32 21.98
CA MET A 1 -6.72 -4.24 20.56
C MET A 1 -6.74 -2.77 20.18
N PHE A 2 -5.96 -2.36 19.18
CA PHE A 2 -5.86 -0.95 18.77
C PHE A 2 -7.21 -0.48 18.21
N LYS A 3 -7.77 0.59 18.76
CA LYS A 3 -9.00 1.21 18.22
C LYS A 3 -8.60 2.39 17.37
N LEU A 4 -8.88 2.31 16.08
CA LEU A 4 -8.67 3.43 15.16
C LEU A 4 -9.65 4.55 15.46
N ASN A 5 -9.16 5.78 15.31
CA ASN A 5 -9.98 6.98 15.37
C ASN A 5 -10.98 6.96 14.20
N SER A 6 -12.24 7.35 14.44
CA SER A 6 -13.31 7.34 13.42
C SER A 6 -12.95 8.16 12.19
N THR A 7 -12.26 9.30 12.36
CA THR A 7 -11.79 10.13 11.25
C THR A 7 -10.87 9.37 10.30
N ILE A 8 -10.00 8.48 10.82
CA ILE A 8 -9.12 7.65 9.98
C ILE A 8 -9.94 6.63 9.22
N VAL A 9 -10.91 6.00 9.88
CA VAL A 9 -11.80 5.02 9.26
C VAL A 9 -12.61 5.67 8.14
N ASP A 10 -13.26 6.81 8.42
CA ASP A 10 -14.09 7.54 7.47
C ASP A 10 -13.29 7.99 6.24
N ARG A 11 -12.07 8.52 6.46
CA ARG A 11 -11.16 8.88 5.35
C ARG A 11 -10.70 7.67 4.55
N GLY A 12 -10.38 6.57 5.22
CA GLY A 12 -10.00 5.31 4.56
C GLY A 12 -11.11 4.74 3.69
N GLU A 13 -12.33 4.66 4.23
CA GLU A 13 -13.51 4.22 3.47
C GLU A 13 -13.80 5.15 2.28
N GLU A 14 -13.64 6.46 2.45
CA GLU A 14 -13.78 7.42 1.36
C GLU A 14 -12.77 7.16 0.23
N HIS A 15 -11.51 6.90 0.57
CA HIS A 15 -10.51 6.53 -0.44
C HIS A 15 -10.84 5.21 -1.15
N LEU A 16 -11.32 4.20 -0.45
CA LEU A 16 -11.77 2.95 -1.09
C LEU A 16 -12.92 3.21 -2.05
N ARG A 17 -13.87 4.06 -1.67
CA ARG A 17 -14.99 4.43 -2.55
C ARG A 17 -14.53 5.16 -3.81
N GLN A 18 -13.56 6.06 -3.69
CA GLN A 18 -13.00 6.78 -4.83
C GLN A 18 -12.25 5.84 -5.79
N LEU A 19 -11.56 4.83 -5.26
CA LEU A 19 -10.76 3.91 -6.06
C LEU A 19 -11.57 2.77 -6.69
N TYR A 20 -12.56 2.24 -5.97
CA TYR A 20 -13.26 1.00 -6.32
C TYR A 20 -14.77 1.15 -6.48
N GLY A 21 -15.32 2.32 -6.19
CA GLY A 21 -16.76 2.58 -6.19
C GLY A 21 -17.43 2.32 -4.83
N PRO A 22 -18.75 2.51 -4.74
CA PRO A 22 -19.46 2.57 -3.46
C PRO A 22 -19.64 1.22 -2.75
N SER A 23 -19.42 0.11 -3.45
CA SER A 23 -19.59 -1.24 -2.90
C SER A 23 -18.36 -1.69 -2.11
N PRO A 24 -18.54 -2.50 -1.05
CA PRO A 24 -17.41 -3.15 -0.38
C PRO A 24 -16.53 -3.91 -1.39
N VAL A 25 -15.22 -3.81 -1.23
CA VAL A 25 -14.25 -4.35 -2.18
C VAL A 25 -13.23 -5.23 -1.46
N ASP A 26 -13.03 -6.44 -2.00
CA ASP A 26 -11.88 -7.27 -1.70
C ASP A 26 -10.76 -6.93 -2.69
N TYR A 27 -9.61 -6.49 -2.18
CA TYR A 27 -8.46 -6.08 -2.99
C TYR A 27 -7.16 -6.62 -2.41
N LEU A 28 -6.16 -6.68 -3.27
CA LEU A 28 -4.77 -6.92 -2.89
C LEU A 28 -4.10 -5.57 -2.70
N ALA A 29 -3.41 -5.40 -1.57
CA ALA A 29 -2.56 -4.25 -1.34
C ALA A 29 -1.09 -4.62 -1.60
N TRP A 30 -0.34 -3.66 -2.10
CA TRP A 30 1.09 -3.74 -2.33
C TRP A 30 1.73 -2.52 -1.69
N HIS A 31 2.59 -2.76 -0.70
CA HIS A 31 3.42 -1.72 -0.11
C HIS A 31 4.82 -1.76 -0.71
N TRP A 32 5.25 -0.64 -1.30
CA TRP A 32 6.62 -0.45 -1.80
C TRP A 32 7.29 0.72 -1.08
N ARG A 33 8.35 0.43 -0.31
CA ARG A 33 9.22 1.40 0.36
C ARG A 33 10.48 1.65 -0.47
N HIS A 34 10.71 2.90 -0.86
CA HIS A 34 11.87 3.32 -1.65
C HIS A 34 12.68 4.47 -1.05
N PHE A 35 12.21 5.06 0.05
CA PHE A 35 12.80 6.20 0.77
C PHE A 35 12.75 7.54 0.03
N ASP A 36 12.30 7.61 -1.23
CA ASP A 36 12.23 8.83 -2.06
C ASP A 36 11.52 10.01 -1.37
N ALA A 37 10.29 9.82 -0.87
CA ALA A 37 9.57 10.93 -0.23
C ALA A 37 10.26 11.47 1.04
N ASP A 38 11.04 10.64 1.74
CA ASP A 38 11.60 10.99 3.05
C ASP A 38 13.09 11.36 2.98
N HIS A 39 13.84 10.80 2.02
CA HIS A 39 15.28 11.02 1.77
C HIS A 39 15.56 10.91 0.26
N PRO A 40 15.27 11.95 -0.54
CA PRO A 40 15.45 11.91 -2.01
C PRO A 40 16.90 11.72 -2.44
N ASP A 41 17.87 11.94 -1.54
CA ASP A 41 19.29 11.68 -1.73
C ASP A 41 19.68 10.20 -1.58
N MET A 42 18.77 9.35 -1.08
CA MET A 42 18.98 7.91 -0.88
C MET A 42 18.22 7.05 -1.90
N GLU A 43 17.70 7.65 -2.98
CA GLU A 43 17.01 6.92 -4.04
C GLU A 43 17.98 5.93 -4.72
N GLU A 44 17.60 4.65 -4.76
CA GLU A 44 18.35 3.61 -5.47
C GLU A 44 17.64 3.24 -6.78
N PRO A 45 18.34 2.95 -7.89
CA PRO A 45 17.67 2.54 -9.11
C PRO A 45 16.80 1.30 -8.92
N VAL A 46 15.52 1.39 -9.29
CA VAL A 46 14.63 0.22 -9.32
C VAL A 46 15.04 -0.70 -10.47
N ARG A 47 15.38 -1.95 -10.12
CA ARG A 47 15.64 -2.99 -11.12
C ARG A 47 14.32 -3.44 -11.74
N MET A 48 14.19 -3.34 -13.05
CA MET A 48 12.98 -3.79 -13.78
C MET A 48 12.65 -5.27 -13.52
N SER A 49 13.66 -6.11 -13.30
CA SER A 49 13.47 -7.52 -12.92
C SER A 49 12.77 -7.67 -11.57
N GLN A 50 13.07 -6.81 -10.60
CA GLN A 50 12.43 -6.83 -9.28
C GLN A 50 10.98 -6.36 -9.37
N LEU A 51 10.70 -5.31 -10.15
CA LEU A 51 9.33 -4.87 -10.42
C LEU A 51 8.53 -5.99 -11.12
N ALA A 52 9.09 -6.63 -12.14
CA ALA A 52 8.44 -7.73 -12.84
C ALA A 52 8.15 -8.94 -11.91
N ALA A 53 9.12 -9.33 -11.08
CA ALA A 53 8.95 -10.38 -10.08
C ALA A 53 7.85 -10.03 -9.07
N THR A 54 7.83 -8.78 -8.61
CA THR A 54 6.82 -8.24 -7.68
C THR A 54 5.41 -8.32 -8.27
N LEU A 55 5.23 -7.83 -9.51
CA LEU A 55 3.92 -7.85 -10.19
C LEU A 55 3.45 -9.28 -10.47
N SER A 56 4.35 -10.16 -10.89
CA SER A 56 4.04 -11.60 -11.07
C SER A 56 3.60 -12.24 -9.76
N CYS A 57 4.29 -11.91 -8.66
CA CYS A 57 3.96 -12.37 -7.32
C CYS A 57 2.59 -11.88 -6.86
N ALA A 58 2.27 -10.60 -7.08
CA ALA A 58 0.97 -10.03 -6.80
C ALA A 58 -0.14 -10.73 -7.60
N GLN A 59 0.09 -11.00 -8.89
CA GLN A 59 -0.88 -11.70 -9.73
C GLN A 59 -1.15 -13.13 -9.26
N ARG A 60 -0.10 -13.87 -8.88
CA ARG A 60 -0.25 -15.21 -8.29
C ARG A 60 -1.02 -15.15 -6.98
N LEU A 61 -0.67 -14.23 -6.08
CA LEU A 61 -1.33 -14.08 -4.78
C LEU A 61 -2.81 -13.71 -4.95
N ALA A 62 -3.14 -12.81 -5.88
CA ALA A 62 -4.52 -12.47 -6.23
C ALA A 62 -5.30 -13.70 -6.73
N GLY A 63 -4.67 -14.52 -7.58
CA GLY A 63 -5.24 -15.79 -8.06
C GLY A 63 -5.51 -16.80 -6.94
N GLU A 64 -4.59 -16.94 -5.98
CA GLU A 64 -4.72 -17.83 -4.81
C GLU A 64 -5.95 -17.47 -3.94
N VAL A 65 -6.39 -16.22 -3.95
CA VAL A 65 -7.55 -15.74 -3.16
C VAL A 65 -8.76 -15.30 -3.97
N GLY A 66 -8.78 -15.54 -5.29
CA GLY A 66 -9.94 -15.25 -6.14
C GLY A 66 -10.18 -13.76 -6.42
N ILE A 67 -9.15 -12.92 -6.37
CA ILE A 67 -9.23 -11.52 -6.78
C ILE A 67 -8.94 -11.41 -8.28
N ASP A 68 -9.91 -10.93 -9.03
CA ASP A 68 -9.73 -10.59 -10.44
C ASP A 68 -9.15 -9.17 -10.55
N LEU A 69 -7.85 -9.08 -10.87
CA LEU A 69 -7.13 -7.81 -11.01
C LEU A 69 -7.60 -6.97 -12.21
N LEU A 70 -8.35 -7.54 -13.16
CA LEU A 70 -8.96 -6.75 -14.24
C LEU A 70 -10.14 -5.92 -13.75
N GLN A 71 -10.93 -6.47 -12.83
CA GLN A 71 -12.10 -5.79 -12.26
C GLN A 71 -11.75 -5.03 -10.98
N ARG A 72 -10.76 -5.52 -10.22
CA ARG A 72 -10.35 -4.99 -8.92
C ARG A 72 -8.84 -4.77 -8.92
N PRO A 73 -8.38 -3.62 -9.43
CA PRO A 73 -6.96 -3.27 -9.45
C PRO A 73 -6.31 -3.39 -8.07
N MET A 74 -5.03 -3.77 -8.01
CA MET A 74 -4.33 -3.80 -6.73
C MET A 74 -4.07 -2.37 -6.22
N LEU A 75 -4.11 -2.17 -4.91
CA LEU A 75 -3.76 -0.89 -4.29
C LEU A 75 -2.25 -0.83 -4.06
N LEU A 76 -1.57 0.12 -4.67
CA LEU A 76 -0.19 0.49 -4.36
C LEU A 76 -0.15 1.60 -3.32
N VAL A 77 0.45 1.29 -2.16
CA VAL A 77 0.87 2.26 -1.16
C VAL A 77 2.38 2.41 -1.27
N THR A 78 2.84 3.61 -1.61
CA THR A 78 4.26 3.87 -1.81
C THR A 78 4.62 5.31 -1.54
N ASP A 79 5.85 5.48 -1.09
CA ASP A 79 6.57 6.74 -0.97
C ASP A 79 7.35 7.10 -2.23
N PHE A 80 7.32 6.25 -3.27
CA PHE A 80 8.09 6.45 -4.50
C PHE A 80 7.29 7.18 -5.57
N ASN A 81 7.63 8.43 -5.86
CA ASN A 81 6.84 9.28 -6.76
C ASN A 81 6.84 8.78 -8.21
N VAL A 82 7.92 8.12 -8.66
CA VAL A 82 8.01 7.53 -10.00
C VAL A 82 6.93 6.46 -10.21
N PHE A 83 6.73 5.57 -9.23
CA PHE A 83 5.69 4.55 -9.33
C PHE A 83 4.29 5.16 -9.31
N ARG A 84 4.09 6.20 -8.49
CA ARG A 84 2.81 6.95 -8.49
C ARG A 84 2.54 7.54 -9.88
N HIS A 85 3.56 8.13 -10.51
CA HIS A 85 3.44 8.63 -11.88
C HIS A 85 3.10 7.52 -12.88
N PHE A 86 3.73 6.34 -12.78
CA PHE A 86 3.42 5.20 -13.65
C PHE A 86 1.99 4.68 -13.47
N VAL A 87 1.47 4.67 -12.25
CA VAL A 87 0.06 4.35 -12.00
C VAL A 87 -0.86 5.40 -12.63
N HIS A 88 -0.64 6.68 -12.36
CA HIS A 88 -1.49 7.77 -12.86
C HIS A 88 -1.44 7.94 -14.39
N SER A 89 -0.32 7.61 -15.03
CA SER A 89 -0.17 7.60 -16.49
C SER A 89 -0.67 6.31 -17.16
N GLY A 90 -1.13 5.32 -16.37
CA GLY A 90 -1.64 4.04 -16.88
C GLY A 90 -0.55 3.04 -17.33
N GLN A 91 0.72 3.31 -17.04
CA GLN A 91 1.85 2.41 -17.36
C GLN A 91 1.86 1.16 -16.47
N LEU A 92 1.34 1.25 -15.24
CA LEU A 92 1.09 0.09 -14.38
C LEU A 92 -0.38 -0.31 -14.46
N ALA A 93 -0.72 -1.08 -15.49
CA ALA A 93 -2.06 -1.63 -15.65
C ALA A 93 -2.47 -2.46 -14.42
N ARG A 94 -3.75 -2.39 -14.04
CA ARG A 94 -4.32 -3.14 -12.90
C ARG A 94 -3.73 -2.75 -11.53
N VAL A 95 -3.13 -1.57 -11.44
CA VAL A 95 -2.67 -0.95 -10.21
C VAL A 95 -3.38 0.39 -10.04
N VAL A 96 -3.79 0.70 -8.82
CA VAL A 96 -4.30 2.01 -8.42
C VAL A 96 -3.49 2.51 -7.21
N THR A 97 -3.44 3.81 -7.00
CA THR A 97 -2.79 4.40 -5.83
C THR A 97 -3.60 5.60 -5.34
N LEU A 98 -3.43 5.94 -4.07
CA LEU A 98 -4.12 7.07 -3.46
C LEU A 98 -3.61 8.39 -4.02
N ASN A 99 -4.44 9.42 -4.01
CA ASN A 99 -4.02 10.79 -4.30
C ASN A 99 -3.32 11.46 -3.09
N LEU A 100 -2.56 10.67 -2.32
CA LEU A 100 -1.67 11.10 -1.24
C LEU A 100 -0.41 10.24 -1.29
N THR A 101 0.75 10.87 -1.11
CA THR A 101 2.04 10.15 -1.08
C THR A 101 2.26 9.56 0.31
N ALA A 102 2.61 8.27 0.37
CA ALA A 102 2.90 7.63 1.65
C ALA A 102 4.15 8.26 2.28
N ARG A 103 4.09 8.48 3.59
CA ARG A 103 5.17 9.08 4.38
C ARG A 103 5.58 8.13 5.48
N HIS A 104 6.85 8.15 5.87
CA HIS A 104 7.32 7.38 7.03
C HIS A 104 7.95 8.32 8.04
N ILE A 105 7.63 8.11 9.31
CA ILE A 105 8.22 8.90 10.40
C ILE A 105 9.57 8.28 10.71
N ASP A 106 10.62 8.83 10.11
CA ASP A 106 12.00 8.51 10.46
C ASP A 106 12.53 9.48 11.53
N ASN A 107 13.50 9.03 12.32
CA ASN A 107 14.07 9.75 13.48
C ASN A 107 14.70 11.13 13.16
N LYS A 108 14.71 11.55 11.89
CA LYS A 108 15.27 12.81 11.39
C LYS A 108 14.20 13.78 10.86
N VAL A 109 12.95 13.36 10.77
CA VAL A 109 11.87 14.22 10.29
C VAL A 109 11.54 15.23 11.41
N GLY A 110 11.56 16.52 11.08
CA GLY A 110 11.13 17.58 12.00
C GLY A 110 9.66 17.42 12.43
N VAL A 111 9.13 18.36 13.22
CA VAL A 111 7.76 18.30 13.76
C VAL A 111 6.75 17.86 12.68
N VAL A 112 6.27 16.61 12.79
CA VAL A 112 5.30 16.03 11.85
C VAL A 112 3.95 16.71 12.09
N THR A 113 3.36 17.28 11.05
CA THR A 113 2.03 17.89 11.17
C THR A 113 0.98 16.82 11.44
N LEU A 114 -0.11 17.21 12.12
CA LEU A 114 -1.23 16.30 12.39
C LEU A 114 -1.78 15.67 11.09
N ASP A 115 -1.79 16.41 9.98
CA ASP A 115 -2.28 15.89 8.70
C ASP A 115 -1.41 14.77 8.14
N VAL A 116 -0.08 14.92 8.17
CA VAL A 116 0.85 13.86 7.74
C VAL A 116 0.67 12.61 8.60
N PHE A 117 0.51 12.78 9.91
CA PHE A 117 0.24 11.67 10.80
C PHE A 117 -1.09 10.98 10.45
N GLN A 118 -2.16 11.74 10.19
CA GLN A 118 -3.43 11.16 9.76
C GLN A 118 -3.31 10.38 8.44
N ASN A 119 -2.59 10.91 7.46
CA ASN A 119 -2.37 10.25 6.16
C ASN A 119 -1.66 8.90 6.33
N ILE A 120 -0.66 8.83 7.21
CA ILE A 120 0.01 7.57 7.58
C ILE A 120 -0.98 6.55 8.13
N PHE A 121 -1.86 6.96 9.04
CA PHE A 121 -2.86 6.05 9.62
C PHE A 121 -3.93 5.64 8.60
N VAL A 122 -4.24 6.49 7.62
CA VAL A 122 -5.10 6.13 6.48
C VAL A 122 -4.43 5.05 5.62
N ASP A 123 -3.16 5.19 5.27
CA ASP A 123 -2.41 4.17 4.54
C ASP A 123 -2.40 2.83 5.29
N LEU A 124 -2.10 2.88 6.60
CA LEU A 124 -2.10 1.70 7.47
C LEU A 124 -3.49 1.06 7.54
N TYR A 125 -4.54 1.86 7.65
CA TYR A 125 -5.92 1.39 7.60
C TYR A 125 -6.19 0.61 6.31
N LEU A 126 -5.93 1.24 5.16
CA LEU A 126 -6.17 0.65 3.85
C LEU A 126 -5.40 -0.65 3.65
N MET A 127 -4.14 -0.73 4.06
CA MET A 127 -3.39 -1.99 3.96
C MET A 127 -3.92 -3.06 4.92
N SER A 128 -4.28 -2.69 6.15
CA SER A 128 -4.78 -3.64 7.17
C SER A 128 -6.12 -4.28 6.82
N ARG A 129 -6.88 -3.67 5.90
CA ARG A 129 -8.19 -4.10 5.40
C ARG A 129 -8.13 -4.92 4.12
N ALA A 130 -6.97 -4.95 3.46
CA ALA A 130 -6.82 -5.73 2.23
C ALA A 130 -7.09 -7.22 2.48
N ARG A 131 -7.54 -7.92 1.43
CA ARG A 131 -7.68 -9.39 1.46
C ARG A 131 -6.30 -10.04 1.60
N CYS A 132 -5.32 -9.52 0.86
CA CYS A 132 -3.93 -9.92 0.89
C CYS A 132 -2.99 -8.73 0.80
N LEU A 133 -1.78 -8.86 1.34
CA LEU A 133 -0.78 -7.80 1.35
C LEU A 133 0.58 -8.29 0.85
N LEU A 134 1.09 -7.65 -0.19
CA LEU A 134 2.48 -7.76 -0.61
C LEU A 134 3.30 -6.68 0.09
N THR A 135 4.33 -7.08 0.83
CA THR A 135 5.04 -6.21 1.78
C THR A 135 6.47 -5.94 1.36
N SER A 136 6.93 -4.70 1.55
CA SER A 136 8.35 -4.39 1.74
C SER A 136 8.79 -4.74 3.15
N HIS A 137 10.09 -4.98 3.33
CA HIS A 137 10.72 -5.09 4.64
C HIS A 137 10.75 -3.74 5.38
N SER A 138 9.60 -3.29 5.87
CA SER A 138 9.39 -2.00 6.53
C SER A 138 8.60 -2.16 7.83
N GLY A 139 8.91 -1.35 8.84
CA GLY A 139 8.10 -1.24 10.06
C GLY A 139 6.65 -0.84 9.77
N PHE A 140 6.43 -0.12 8.68
CA PHE A 140 5.12 0.30 8.19
C PHE A 140 4.25 -0.91 7.78
N SER A 141 4.80 -1.82 6.98
CA SER A 141 4.14 -3.08 6.62
C SER A 141 3.79 -3.91 7.86
N LYS A 142 4.73 -3.98 8.83
CA LYS A 142 4.55 -4.75 10.07
C LYS A 142 3.43 -4.16 10.94
N LEU A 143 3.35 -2.83 11.01
CA LEU A 143 2.28 -2.15 11.74
C LEU A 143 0.91 -2.39 11.09
N ALA A 144 0.83 -2.34 9.75
CA ALA A 144 -0.41 -2.66 9.05
C ALA A 144 -0.87 -4.10 9.29
N LEU A 145 0.06 -5.07 9.28
CA LEU A 145 -0.24 -6.47 9.63
C LEU A 145 -0.68 -6.62 11.10
N TRP A 146 -0.06 -5.89 12.03
CA TRP A 146 -0.45 -5.90 13.44
C TRP A 146 -1.86 -5.31 13.67
N MET A 147 -2.25 -4.33 12.85
CA MET A 147 -3.60 -3.75 12.86
C MET A 147 -4.65 -4.64 12.16
N ALA A 148 -4.22 -5.64 11.41
CA ALA A 148 -5.09 -6.43 10.57
C ALA A 148 -5.83 -7.55 11.31
N GLY A 149 -6.92 -8.02 10.70
CA GLY A 149 -7.62 -9.23 11.14
C GLY A 149 -6.87 -10.52 10.80
N GLY A 150 -7.28 -11.64 11.40
CA GLY A 150 -6.64 -12.95 11.21
C GLY A 150 -6.60 -13.46 9.76
N GLN A 151 -7.42 -12.90 8.87
CA GLN A 151 -7.44 -13.24 7.45
C GLN A 151 -6.19 -12.72 6.71
N LEU A 152 -5.85 -11.44 6.89
CA LEU A 152 -4.68 -10.85 6.22
C LEU A 152 -3.36 -11.48 6.71
N LEU A 153 -3.31 -11.84 7.99
CA LEU A 153 -2.18 -12.56 8.58
C LEU A 153 -1.92 -13.93 7.94
N ARG A 154 -2.91 -14.51 7.25
CA ARG A 154 -2.76 -15.74 6.48
C ARG A 154 -2.49 -15.51 4.99
N CYS A 155 -2.65 -14.27 4.53
CA CYS A 155 -2.46 -13.90 3.13
C CYS A 155 -1.55 -12.67 3.01
N HIS A 156 -0.30 -12.79 3.43
CA HIS A 156 0.71 -11.79 3.13
C HIS A 156 1.98 -12.45 2.60
N ARG A 157 2.77 -11.70 1.83
CA ARG A 157 4.06 -12.17 1.31
C ARG A 157 5.06 -11.02 1.31
N ASP A 158 6.30 -11.30 1.69
CA ASP A 158 7.39 -10.35 1.53
C ASP A 158 7.87 -10.40 0.07
N MET A 159 8.11 -9.25 -0.55
CA MET A 159 8.62 -9.18 -1.92
C MET A 159 10.00 -9.83 -2.08
N VAL A 160 10.79 -9.96 -1.02
CA VAL A 160 12.08 -10.70 -1.04
C VAL A 160 11.85 -12.21 -1.20
N SER A 161 10.64 -12.70 -0.90
CA SER A 161 10.22 -14.09 -1.13
C SER A 161 9.50 -14.29 -2.46
N CYS A 162 9.53 -13.26 -3.32
CA CYS A 162 9.21 -13.32 -4.73
C CYS A 162 10.55 -13.32 -5.51
#